data_AF-A0A381VGA0-F1
#
_entry.id   AF-A0A381VGA0-F1
#
_cell.length_a   1.000
_cell.length_b   1.000
_cell.length_c   1.000
_cell.angle_alpha   90.00
_cell.angle_beta   90.00
_cell.angle_gamma   90.00
#
_symmetry.space_group_name_H-M   'P 1'
#
loop_
_entity.id
_entity.type
_entity.pdbx_description
1 polymer ?
#
loop_
_entity_poly.entity_id
_entity_poly.type
_entity_poly.pdbx_seq_one_letter_code
_entity_poly.pdbx_strand_id
1 'polypeptide(L)'
;VILHDSVMVVIAWICSYWFRFNLDTIPQPFLDQAIAILPLVVLIHMAMSLGFSVPRGAWRFTSTPDISAIVKSVFFATAVIAIAIFLATRLEAVPRSVFPLHSVLLIGMLITNRLLYRAYHTRVGRGVSGKRVLVIGAGVAGDMLVRDLRNSNPVLYEPIAYLDDDPDKKGRHIQGLRVVGACSALPKVAQELHIDLVLLAIPSVATQDMRRIVDYCEEAQVAYRTLPKVQEILDGTARSRDLRPVALDDLLGRDPVSLDIALISNGLTGKRVLVTGAGGSIGSELCRQVVQLNPASLILVEQNEYNLYRIAHEIENKHPDIALHAQLGDVCDEPGVRSVFNQHLPNVVFHAAAYKHVPSLQGQIRAAVRNNVIGTDVMARVSCEAGCEKFVLISTDKAVNPTSIMGATKRMAEILIQARNAKSDVAFITVRFGNVLGSAGSVVPLFERQIAEGGPVTVTHPDVTRFFMTISEACQLIMQACVQGQGSETF
;
A
#
# COMPACT_ATOMS: atom_id res chain seq x y z
N VAL A 1 -40.07 -8.18 2.83
CA VAL A 1 -39.81 -9.44 2.11
C VAL A 1 -40.90 -10.47 2.35
N ILE A 2 -41.13 -10.92 3.59
CA ILE A 2 -42.16 -11.94 3.92
C ILE A 2 -43.57 -11.55 3.42
N LEU A 3 -44.01 -10.31 3.68
CA LEU A 3 -45.30 -9.82 3.21
C LEU A 3 -45.40 -9.84 1.68
N HIS A 4 -44.35 -9.35 1.00
CA HIS A 4 -44.28 -9.37 -0.46
C HIS A 4 -44.35 -10.80 -1.01
N ASP A 5 -43.54 -11.71 -0.48
CA ASP A 5 -43.48 -13.09 -0.96
C ASP A 5 -44.82 -13.80 -0.71
N SER A 6 -45.51 -13.52 0.40
CA SER A 6 -46.85 -14.03 0.69
C SER A 6 -47.89 -13.51 -0.31
N VAL A 7 -47.85 -12.22 -0.67
CA VAL A 7 -48.74 -11.64 -1.68
C VAL A 7 -48.48 -12.25 -3.06
N MET A 8 -47.20 -12.48 -3.42
CA MET A 8 -46.86 -13.14 -4.69
C MET A 8 -47.37 -14.58 -4.77
N VAL A 9 -47.34 -15.33 -3.66
CA VAL A 9 -47.95 -16.67 -3.60
C VAL A 9 -49.45 -16.59 -3.90
N VAL A 10 -50.16 -15.64 -3.30
CA VAL A 10 -51.60 -15.46 -3.54
C VAL A 10 -51.90 -15.12 -5.00
N ILE A 11 -51.17 -14.15 -5.56
CA ILE A 11 -51.34 -13.72 -6.96
C ILE A 11 -51.03 -14.88 -7.91
N ALA A 12 -49.90 -15.55 -7.73
CA ALA A 12 -49.51 -16.69 -8.57
C ALA A 12 -50.51 -17.86 -8.48
N TRP A 13 -51.16 -18.06 -7.33
CA TRP A 13 -52.19 -19.08 -7.14
C TRP A 13 -53.48 -18.74 -7.88
N ILE A 14 -53.99 -17.51 -7.78
CA ILE A 14 -55.21 -17.12 -8.50
C ILE A 14 -54.94 -17.07 -10.02
N CYS A 15 -53.79 -16.54 -10.42
CA CYS A 15 -53.40 -16.48 -11.83
C CYS A 15 -53.23 -17.89 -12.44
N SER A 16 -52.73 -18.89 -11.70
CA SER A 16 -52.60 -20.24 -12.26
C SER A 16 -53.95 -20.90 -12.56
N TYR A 17 -54.99 -20.62 -11.77
CA TYR A 17 -56.37 -21.02 -12.08
C TYR A 17 -56.90 -20.26 -13.30
N TRP A 18 -56.66 -18.95 -13.38
CA TRP A 18 -57.10 -18.16 -14.53
C TRP A 18 -56.46 -18.62 -15.85
N PHE A 19 -55.15 -18.90 -15.85
CA PHE A 19 -54.44 -19.51 -16.99
C PHE A 19 -54.97 -20.90 -17.33
N ARG A 20 -55.33 -21.71 -16.32
CA ARG A 20 -55.87 -23.05 -16.53
C ARG A 20 -57.22 -23.04 -17.27
N PHE A 21 -58.03 -22.01 -17.06
CA PHE A 21 -59.31 -21.83 -17.74
C PHE A 21 -59.19 -20.93 -18.97
N ASN A 22 -58.01 -20.90 -19.61
CA ASN A 22 -57.75 -20.14 -20.85
C ASN A 22 -58.07 -18.63 -20.74
N LEU A 23 -57.85 -18.04 -19.57
CA LEU A 23 -58.17 -16.64 -19.26
C LEU A 23 -59.67 -16.30 -19.28
N ASP A 24 -60.53 -17.32 -19.28
CA ASP A 24 -61.98 -17.20 -19.16
C ASP A 24 -62.43 -17.28 -17.68
N THR A 25 -63.73 -17.14 -17.45
CA THR A 25 -64.35 -17.24 -16.13
C THR A 25 -64.07 -18.59 -15.46
N ILE A 26 -63.53 -18.54 -14.24
CA ILE A 26 -63.24 -19.72 -13.43
C ILE A 26 -64.59 -20.30 -12.95
N PRO A 27 -64.92 -21.58 -13.21
CA PRO A 27 -66.17 -22.16 -12.74
C PRO A 27 -66.23 -22.15 -11.21
N GLN A 28 -67.39 -21.76 -10.65
CA GLN A 28 -67.58 -21.53 -9.21
C GLN A 28 -67.07 -22.66 -8.30
N PRO A 29 -67.29 -23.96 -8.58
CA PRO A 29 -66.80 -25.04 -7.72
C PRO A 29 -65.27 -25.06 -7.55
N PHE A 30 -64.53 -24.66 -8.59
CA PHE A 30 -63.07 -24.59 -8.55
C PHE A 30 -62.57 -23.31 -7.87
N LEU A 31 -63.34 -22.22 -7.97
CA LEU A 31 -63.00 -20.94 -7.34
C LEU A 31 -63.14 -21.03 -5.82
N ASP A 32 -64.24 -21.60 -5.32
CA ASP A 32 -64.49 -21.78 -3.89
C ASP A 32 -63.39 -22.66 -3.25
N GLN A 33 -62.99 -23.72 -3.94
CA GLN A 33 -61.92 -24.61 -3.49
C GLN A 33 -60.54 -23.93 -3.56
N ALA A 34 -60.27 -23.13 -4.60
CA ALA A 34 -59.04 -22.36 -4.72
C ALA A 34 -58.88 -21.38 -3.56
N ILE A 35 -59.97 -20.73 -3.13
CA ILE A 35 -60.01 -19.80 -2.01
C ILE A 35 -59.88 -20.56 -0.68
N ALA A 36 -60.59 -21.68 -0.51
CA ALA A 36 -60.55 -22.48 0.72
C ALA A 36 -59.14 -23.05 1.01
N ILE A 37 -58.40 -23.42 -0.04
CA ILE A 37 -57.05 -24.01 0.07
C ILE A 37 -55.95 -22.93 0.20
N LEU A 38 -56.26 -21.68 -0.14
CA LEU A 38 -55.30 -20.56 -0.17
C LEU A 38 -54.52 -20.36 1.14
N PRO A 39 -55.13 -20.40 2.35
CA PRO A 39 -54.38 -20.23 3.60
C PRO A 39 -53.32 -21.32 3.81
N LEU A 40 -53.65 -22.56 3.43
CA LEU A 40 -52.73 -23.70 3.50
C LEU A 40 -51.57 -23.54 2.52
N VAL A 41 -51.84 -23.08 1.30
CA VAL A 41 -50.83 -22.83 0.26
C VAL A 41 -49.83 -21.77 0.71
N VAL A 42 -50.31 -20.65 1.26
CA VAL A 42 -49.45 -19.58 1.78
C VAL A 42 -48.63 -20.10 2.96
N LEU A 43 -49.24 -20.82 3.91
CA LEU A 43 -48.54 -21.35 5.08
C LEU A 43 -47.40 -22.30 4.69
N ILE A 44 -47.65 -23.25 3.76
CA ILE A 44 -46.63 -24.21 3.33
C ILE A 44 -45.50 -23.53 2.56
N HIS A 45 -45.81 -22.58 1.67
CA HIS A 45 -44.76 -21.83 0.96
C HIS A 45 -43.91 -20.99 1.93
N MET A 46 -44.54 -20.37 2.93
CA MET A 46 -43.80 -19.63 3.95
C MET A 46 -42.92 -20.54 4.81
N ALA A 47 -43.42 -21.70 5.22
CA ALA A 47 -42.66 -22.72 5.95
C ALA A 47 -41.47 -23.27 5.14
N MET A 48 -41.66 -23.55 3.86
CA MET A 48 -40.57 -24.00 2.98
C MET A 48 -39.58 -22.86 2.68
N SER A 49 -40.02 -21.61 2.59
CA SER A 49 -39.12 -20.46 2.43
C SER A 49 -38.23 -20.26 3.66
N LEU A 50 -38.76 -20.59 4.86
CA LEU A 50 -38.01 -20.65 6.11
C LEU A 50 -37.00 -21.81 6.09
N GLY A 51 -37.43 -23.03 5.77
CA GLY A 51 -36.59 -24.23 5.78
C GLY A 51 -35.43 -24.18 4.77
N PHE A 52 -35.68 -23.69 3.55
CA PHE A 52 -34.65 -23.55 2.51
C PHE A 52 -33.84 -22.24 2.63
N SER A 53 -34.00 -21.50 3.74
CA SER A 53 -33.24 -20.27 4.03
C SER A 53 -33.25 -19.27 2.87
N VAL A 54 -34.41 -19.05 2.25
CA VAL A 54 -34.54 -18.07 1.17
C VAL A 54 -34.10 -16.70 1.69
N PRO A 55 -33.11 -16.03 1.06
CA PRO A 55 -32.51 -14.83 1.62
C PRO A 55 -33.54 -13.73 1.86
N ARG A 56 -33.51 -13.18 3.07
CA ARG A 56 -34.40 -12.10 3.54
C ARG A 56 -33.69 -10.76 3.70
N GLY A 57 -32.38 -10.74 3.49
CA GLY A 57 -31.58 -9.52 3.48
C GLY A 57 -32.01 -8.58 2.35
N ALA A 58 -31.54 -7.33 2.42
CA ALA A 58 -31.82 -6.32 1.40
C ALA A 58 -31.60 -6.89 -0.01
N TRP A 59 -32.65 -6.86 -0.84
CA TRP A 59 -32.68 -7.38 -2.23
C TRP A 59 -31.57 -6.83 -3.15
N ARG A 60 -30.75 -5.90 -2.65
CA ARG A 60 -29.56 -5.33 -3.28
C ARG A 60 -28.42 -6.36 -3.49
N PHE A 61 -28.36 -7.43 -2.69
CA PHE A 61 -27.23 -8.38 -2.70
C PHE A 61 -27.59 -9.78 -3.21
N THR A 62 -28.68 -9.93 -3.99
CA THR A 62 -29.10 -11.25 -4.48
C THR A 62 -28.04 -11.88 -5.41
N SER A 63 -27.50 -13.01 -4.98
CA SER A 63 -26.42 -13.78 -5.60
C SER A 63 -26.94 -15.03 -6.35
N THR A 64 -26.11 -15.70 -7.16
CA THR A 64 -26.53 -16.91 -7.90
C THR A 64 -27.00 -18.08 -7.00
N PRO A 65 -26.44 -18.31 -5.80
CA PRO A 65 -26.99 -19.27 -4.84
C PRO A 65 -28.44 -18.99 -4.43
N ASP A 66 -28.85 -17.72 -4.39
CA ASP A 66 -30.17 -17.30 -3.91
C ASP A 66 -31.28 -17.74 -4.86
N ILE A 67 -31.00 -17.77 -6.16
CA ILE A 67 -31.93 -18.28 -7.17
C ILE A 67 -32.18 -19.77 -6.94
N SER A 68 -31.12 -20.53 -6.65
CA SER A 68 -31.25 -21.97 -6.39
C SER A 68 -32.06 -22.29 -5.14
N ALA A 69 -31.98 -21.45 -4.09
CA ALA A 69 -32.78 -21.59 -2.88
C ALA A 69 -34.27 -21.33 -3.13
N ILE A 70 -34.60 -20.31 -3.93
CA ILE A 70 -35.99 -19.99 -4.32
C ILE A 70 -36.60 -21.16 -5.11
N VAL A 71 -35.88 -21.67 -6.12
CA VAL A 71 -36.36 -22.77 -6.96
C VAL A 71 -36.62 -24.03 -6.12
N LYS A 72 -35.69 -24.41 -5.24
CA LYS A 72 -35.87 -25.57 -4.35
C LYS A 72 -37.07 -25.35 -3.42
N SER A 73 -37.17 -24.19 -2.80
CA SER A 73 -38.26 -23.87 -1.87
C SER A 73 -39.64 -23.99 -2.51
N VAL A 74 -39.84 -23.40 -3.70
CA VAL A 74 -41.11 -23.46 -4.43
C VAL A 74 -41.43 -24.88 -4.90
N PHE A 75 -40.44 -25.61 -5.39
CA PHE A 75 -40.63 -26.99 -5.84
C PHE A 75 -41.08 -27.92 -4.71
N PHE A 76 -40.38 -27.89 -3.56
CA PHE A 76 -40.73 -28.68 -2.39
C PHE A 76 -42.06 -28.25 -1.77
N ALA A 77 -42.36 -26.94 -1.72
CA ALA A 77 -43.66 -26.45 -1.27
C ALA A 77 -44.81 -26.96 -2.15
N THR A 78 -44.65 -26.88 -3.47
CA THR A 78 -45.66 -27.38 -4.43
C THR A 78 -45.87 -28.88 -4.28
N ALA A 79 -44.80 -29.65 -4.10
CA ALA A 79 -44.89 -31.10 -3.87
C ALA A 79 -45.66 -31.43 -2.58
N VAL A 80 -45.37 -30.74 -1.48
CA VAL A 80 -46.06 -30.93 -0.19
C VAL A 80 -47.54 -30.55 -0.30
N ILE A 81 -47.87 -29.45 -0.98
CA ILE A 81 -49.26 -29.05 -1.22
C ILE A 81 -49.99 -30.09 -2.06
N ALA A 82 -49.37 -30.59 -3.14
CA ALA A 82 -49.97 -31.62 -3.99
C ALA A 82 -50.25 -32.92 -3.21
N ILE A 83 -49.33 -33.33 -2.35
CA ILE A 83 -49.50 -34.51 -1.47
C ILE A 83 -50.61 -34.26 -0.44
N ALA A 84 -50.64 -33.09 0.20
CA ALA A 84 -51.67 -32.75 1.18
C ALA A 84 -53.08 -32.77 0.56
N ILE A 85 -53.24 -32.21 -0.64
CA ILE A 85 -54.51 -32.21 -1.38
C ILE A 85 -54.86 -33.64 -1.86
N PHE A 86 -53.88 -34.43 -2.28
CA PHE A 86 -54.10 -35.84 -2.64
C PHE A 86 -54.67 -36.65 -1.46
N LEU A 87 -54.10 -36.49 -0.27
CA LEU A 87 -54.57 -37.19 0.93
C LEU A 87 -55.96 -36.72 1.38
N ALA A 88 -56.28 -35.44 1.20
CA ALA A 88 -57.55 -34.88 1.62
C ALA A 88 -58.72 -35.17 0.67
N THR A 89 -58.50 -35.06 -0.65
CA THR A 89 -59.59 -35.06 -1.65
C THR A 89 -59.28 -35.85 -2.92
N ARG A 90 -58.23 -36.68 -2.92
CA ARG A 90 -57.77 -37.46 -4.09
C ARG A 90 -57.53 -36.62 -5.37
N LEU A 91 -57.26 -35.32 -5.24
CA LEU A 91 -57.14 -34.37 -6.36
C LEU A 91 -58.41 -34.19 -7.23
N GLU A 92 -59.59 -34.61 -6.79
CA GLU A 92 -60.82 -34.43 -7.61
C GLU A 92 -61.22 -32.95 -7.77
N ALA A 93 -60.83 -32.14 -6.79
CA ALA A 93 -61.17 -30.73 -6.64
C ALA A 93 -60.21 -29.74 -7.35
N VAL A 94 -58.97 -30.15 -7.68
CA VAL A 94 -57.95 -29.21 -8.18
C VAL A 94 -57.38 -29.72 -9.50
N PRO A 95 -57.47 -28.94 -10.59
CA PRO A 95 -56.88 -29.35 -11.87
C PRO A 95 -55.36 -29.54 -11.75
N ARG A 96 -54.85 -30.72 -12.12
CA ARG A 96 -53.44 -31.13 -11.92
C ARG A 96 -52.41 -30.19 -12.56
N SER A 97 -52.80 -29.49 -13.63
CA SER A 97 -51.98 -28.49 -14.33
C SER A 97 -51.82 -27.18 -13.56
N VAL A 98 -52.61 -26.91 -12.52
CA VAL A 98 -52.48 -25.71 -11.67
C VAL A 98 -51.15 -25.73 -10.90
N PHE A 99 -50.70 -26.90 -10.45
CA PHE A 99 -49.45 -27.04 -9.69
C PHE A 99 -48.21 -26.58 -10.48
N PRO A 100 -47.91 -27.12 -11.68
CA PRO A 100 -46.76 -26.66 -12.46
C PRO A 100 -46.91 -25.20 -12.92
N LEU A 101 -48.12 -24.76 -13.29
CA LEU A 101 -48.38 -23.36 -13.65
C LEU A 101 -48.08 -22.42 -12.47
N HIS A 102 -48.54 -22.78 -11.27
CA HIS A 102 -48.28 -22.02 -10.06
C HIS A 102 -46.79 -21.92 -9.76
N SER A 103 -46.04 -23.04 -9.82
CA SER A 103 -44.60 -23.04 -9.56
C SER A 103 -43.83 -22.13 -10.52
N VAL A 104 -44.14 -22.19 -11.83
CA VAL A 104 -43.46 -21.37 -12.84
C VAL A 104 -43.77 -19.89 -12.65
N LEU A 105 -45.05 -19.54 -12.45
CA LEU A 105 -45.48 -18.16 -12.20
C LEU A 105 -44.83 -17.59 -10.94
N LEU A 106 -44.83 -18.35 -9.84
CA LEU A 106 -44.28 -17.91 -8.56
C LEU A 106 -42.76 -17.72 -8.63
N ILE A 107 -42.02 -18.65 -9.24
CA ILE A 107 -40.56 -18.51 -9.45
C ILE A 107 -40.28 -17.26 -10.30
N GLY A 108 -41.02 -17.07 -11.40
CA GLY A 108 -40.89 -15.90 -12.26
C GLY A 108 -41.12 -14.59 -11.53
N MET A 109 -42.21 -14.49 -10.75
CA MET A 109 -42.54 -13.28 -9.98
C MET A 109 -41.49 -12.96 -8.91
N LEU A 110 -41.03 -13.97 -8.15
CA LEU A 110 -40.03 -13.78 -7.09
C LEU A 110 -38.65 -13.39 -7.63
N ILE A 111 -38.21 -13.98 -8.75
CA ILE A 111 -36.92 -13.65 -9.36
C ILE A 111 -36.99 -12.28 -10.05
N THR A 112 -38.02 -12.04 -10.86
CA THR A 112 -38.13 -10.82 -11.68
C THR A 112 -38.17 -9.58 -10.80
N ASN A 113 -38.93 -9.61 -9.70
CA ASN A 113 -39.00 -8.44 -8.82
C ASN A 113 -37.65 -8.15 -8.10
N ARG A 114 -36.91 -9.19 -7.71
CA ARG A 114 -35.57 -9.03 -7.11
C ARG A 114 -34.56 -8.49 -8.12
N LEU A 115 -34.63 -8.94 -9.38
CA LEU A 115 -33.79 -8.42 -10.47
C LEU A 115 -34.14 -6.96 -10.82
N LEU A 116 -35.42 -6.61 -10.90
CA LEU A 116 -35.88 -5.24 -11.13
C LEU A 116 -35.45 -4.30 -10.00
N TYR A 117 -35.63 -4.72 -8.75
CA TYR A 117 -35.19 -3.95 -7.59
C TYR A 117 -33.67 -3.76 -7.56
N ARG A 118 -32.90 -4.80 -7.88
CA ARG A 118 -31.45 -4.70 -8.05
C ARG A 118 -31.08 -3.74 -9.18
N ALA A 119 -31.72 -3.84 -10.34
CA ALA A 119 -31.45 -2.95 -11.48
C ALA A 119 -31.77 -1.48 -11.17
N TYR A 120 -32.88 -1.23 -10.47
CA TYR A 120 -33.28 0.10 -10.02
C TYR A 120 -32.27 0.68 -9.02
N HIS A 121 -31.94 -0.04 -7.95
CA HIS A 121 -31.02 0.48 -6.92
C HIS A 121 -29.53 0.49 -7.33
N THR A 122 -29.13 -0.36 -8.29
CA THR A 122 -27.78 -0.28 -8.89
C THR A 122 -27.65 0.98 -9.76
N ARG A 123 -28.75 1.53 -10.29
CA ARG A 123 -28.76 2.80 -11.04
C ARG A 123 -28.93 4.02 -10.12
N VAL A 124 -29.74 3.92 -9.07
CA VAL A 124 -30.11 5.06 -8.20
C VAL A 124 -29.05 5.38 -7.12
N GLY A 125 -28.04 4.53 -6.92
CA GLY A 125 -26.86 4.83 -6.10
C GLY A 125 -25.75 5.63 -6.80
N ARG A 126 -25.90 5.96 -8.09
CA ARG A 126 -24.92 6.76 -8.87
C ARG A 126 -25.17 8.26 -8.71
N GLY A 127 -25.21 8.73 -7.47
CA GLY A 127 -25.06 10.16 -7.19
C GLY A 127 -23.64 10.56 -7.58
N VAL A 128 -23.52 11.35 -8.64
CA VAL A 128 -22.30 11.96 -9.16
C VAL A 128 -21.68 12.81 -8.05
N SER A 129 -20.70 12.27 -7.33
CA SER A 129 -19.94 13.02 -6.33
C SER A 129 -18.53 12.46 -6.16
N GLY A 130 -17.95 11.89 -7.22
CA GLY A 130 -16.54 11.53 -7.25
C GLY A 130 -15.77 12.51 -8.13
N LYS A 131 -14.50 12.80 -7.78
CA LYS A 131 -13.62 13.55 -8.67
C LYS A 131 -13.46 12.79 -9.98
N ARG A 132 -13.57 13.47 -11.12
CA ARG A 132 -13.41 12.84 -12.44
C ARG A 132 -11.95 12.49 -12.65
N VAL A 133 -11.65 11.20 -12.78
CA VAL A 133 -10.27 10.73 -12.89
C VAL A 133 -9.93 10.15 -14.26
N LEU A 134 -8.75 10.52 -14.75
CA LEU A 134 -8.13 9.93 -15.93
C LEU A 134 -7.06 8.95 -15.47
N VAL A 135 -7.08 7.72 -16.00
CA VAL A 135 -6.12 6.68 -15.59
C VAL A 135 -5.07 6.50 -16.67
N ILE A 136 -3.80 6.61 -16.30
CA ILE A 136 -2.66 6.38 -17.19
C ILE A 136 -2.14 4.96 -16.97
N GLY A 137 -2.04 4.20 -18.06
CA GLY A 137 -1.68 2.78 -18.04
C GLY A 137 -2.93 1.91 -18.06
N ALA A 138 -3.29 1.43 -19.24
CA ALA A 138 -4.34 0.45 -19.48
C ALA A 138 -3.83 -1.00 -19.32
N GLY A 139 -2.89 -1.21 -18.38
CA GLY A 139 -2.33 -2.51 -18.04
C GLY A 139 -3.07 -3.18 -16.87
N VAL A 140 -2.44 -4.21 -16.30
CA VAL A 140 -2.98 -4.97 -15.16
C VAL A 140 -3.24 -4.05 -13.95
N ALA A 141 -2.29 -3.18 -13.63
CA ALA A 141 -2.41 -2.24 -12.50
C ALA A 141 -3.57 -1.25 -12.69
N GLY A 142 -3.76 -0.72 -13.92
CA GLY A 142 -4.87 0.19 -14.24
C GLY A 142 -6.24 -0.49 -14.17
N ASP A 143 -6.34 -1.71 -14.69
CA ASP A 143 -7.57 -2.51 -14.62
C ASP A 143 -7.98 -2.80 -13.17
N MET A 144 -7.03 -3.23 -12.35
CA MET A 144 -7.25 -3.45 -10.92
C MET A 144 -7.67 -2.16 -10.19
N LEU A 145 -7.00 -1.04 -10.47
CA LEU A 145 -7.33 0.26 -9.88
C LEU A 145 -8.76 0.69 -10.23
N VAL A 146 -9.17 0.65 -11.51
CA VAL A 146 -10.53 1.06 -11.91
C VAL A 146 -11.59 0.14 -11.32
N ARG A 147 -11.32 -1.16 -11.22
CA ARG A 147 -12.22 -2.10 -10.57
C ARG A 147 -12.40 -1.76 -9.09
N ASP A 148 -11.32 -1.44 -8.38
CA ASP A 148 -11.37 -1.05 -6.97
C ASP A 148 -12.07 0.30 -6.78
N LEU A 149 -11.79 1.30 -7.62
CA LEU A 149 -12.45 2.61 -7.58
C LEU A 149 -13.97 2.51 -7.77
N ARG A 150 -14.43 1.67 -8.71
CA ARG A 150 -15.86 1.48 -8.96
C ARG A 150 -16.58 0.70 -7.85
N ASN A 151 -15.85 -0.14 -7.12
CA ASN A 151 -16.40 -0.90 -6.01
C ASN A 151 -16.30 -0.15 -4.67
N SER A 152 -15.65 1.01 -4.63
CA SER A 152 -15.55 1.85 -3.44
C SER A 152 -16.90 2.50 -3.07
N ASN A 153 -17.23 2.51 -1.78
CA ASN A 153 -18.43 3.17 -1.26
C ASN A 153 -18.04 3.91 0.04
N PRO A 154 -18.09 5.25 0.08
CA PRO A 154 -18.58 6.17 -0.96
C PRO A 154 -17.66 6.24 -2.19
N VAL A 155 -18.23 6.58 -3.36
CA VAL A 155 -17.49 6.76 -4.62
C VAL A 155 -16.75 8.10 -4.57
N LEU A 156 -15.45 8.07 -4.24
CA LEU A 156 -14.61 9.28 -4.16
C LEU A 156 -14.02 9.69 -5.51
N TYR A 157 -13.85 8.73 -6.42
CA TYR A 157 -13.23 8.92 -7.72
C TYR A 157 -14.10 8.28 -8.79
N GLU A 158 -14.32 8.99 -9.89
CA GLU A 158 -15.08 8.52 -11.04
C GLU A 158 -14.16 8.36 -12.26
N PRO A 159 -13.72 7.14 -12.59
CA PRO A 159 -12.87 6.90 -13.75
C PRO A 159 -13.61 7.19 -15.06
N ILE A 160 -13.08 8.11 -15.87
CA ILE A 160 -13.70 8.56 -17.14
C ILE A 160 -13.08 7.86 -18.36
N ALA A 161 -11.76 7.73 -18.40
CA ALA A 161 -11.03 7.25 -19.57
C ALA A 161 -9.64 6.69 -19.19
N TYR A 162 -9.04 5.97 -20.14
CA TYR A 162 -7.64 5.55 -20.08
C TYR A 162 -6.79 6.29 -21.11
N LEU A 163 -5.53 6.55 -20.77
CA LEU A 163 -4.44 6.81 -21.72
C LEU A 163 -3.36 5.74 -21.58
N ASP A 164 -2.82 5.27 -22.70
CA ASP A 164 -1.74 4.30 -22.73
C ASP A 164 -0.94 4.53 -24.03
N ASP A 165 0.39 4.51 -23.94
CA ASP A 165 1.27 4.72 -25.09
C ASP A 165 1.34 3.49 -26.01
N ASP A 166 0.86 2.32 -25.56
CA ASP A 166 0.73 1.13 -26.39
C ASP A 166 -0.32 1.33 -27.52
N PRO A 167 0.10 1.36 -28.80
CA PRO A 167 -0.81 1.58 -29.92
C PRO A 167 -1.88 0.49 -30.04
N ASP A 168 -1.61 -0.75 -29.60
CA ASP A 168 -2.54 -1.87 -29.72
C ASP A 168 -3.75 -1.72 -28.79
N LYS A 169 -3.61 -0.93 -27.72
CA LYS A 169 -4.68 -0.68 -26.74
C LYS A 169 -5.58 0.49 -27.13
N LYS A 170 -5.15 1.35 -28.06
CA LYS A 170 -5.93 2.52 -28.50
C LYS A 170 -7.31 2.10 -29.01
N GLY A 171 -8.36 2.73 -28.48
CA GLY A 171 -9.75 2.45 -28.86
C GLY A 171 -10.36 1.20 -28.23
N ARG A 172 -9.60 0.38 -27.49
CA ARG A 172 -10.17 -0.73 -26.71
C ARG A 172 -11.00 -0.22 -25.54
N HIS A 173 -11.96 -1.05 -25.12
CA HIS A 173 -12.75 -0.82 -23.92
C HIS A 173 -12.30 -1.77 -22.81
N ILE A 174 -11.83 -1.21 -21.70
CA ILE A 174 -11.37 -1.95 -20.51
C ILE A 174 -12.25 -1.52 -19.34
N GLN A 175 -12.90 -2.48 -18.67
CA GLN A 175 -13.94 -2.20 -17.67
C GLN A 175 -15.01 -1.22 -18.18
N GLY A 176 -15.32 -1.23 -19.49
CA GLY A 176 -16.28 -0.30 -20.09
C GLY A 176 -15.80 1.16 -20.18
N LEU A 177 -14.52 1.45 -19.93
CA LEU A 177 -13.89 2.74 -20.23
C LEU A 177 -13.05 2.61 -21.49
N ARG A 178 -13.02 3.67 -22.30
CA ARG A 178 -12.27 3.69 -23.55
C ARG A 178 -10.82 4.14 -23.31
N VAL A 179 -9.88 3.50 -23.99
CA VAL A 179 -8.52 4.02 -24.16
C VAL A 179 -8.55 5.08 -25.25
N VAL A 180 -8.46 6.35 -24.86
CA VAL A 180 -8.71 7.51 -25.74
C VAL A 180 -7.51 7.77 -26.67
N GLY A 181 -6.30 7.52 -26.18
CA GLY A 181 -5.09 7.72 -26.96
C GLY A 181 -3.81 7.52 -26.14
N ALA A 182 -2.71 8.00 -26.71
CA ALA A 182 -1.40 8.05 -26.08
C ALA A 182 -1.35 9.10 -24.96
N CYS A 183 -0.36 8.99 -24.07
CA CYS A 183 -0.17 9.91 -22.95
C CYS A 183 0.07 11.35 -23.41
N SER A 184 0.60 11.57 -24.62
CA SER A 184 0.78 12.92 -25.20
C SER A 184 -0.53 13.67 -25.47
N ALA A 185 -1.66 12.97 -25.54
CA ALA A 185 -2.97 13.60 -25.71
C ALA A 185 -3.56 14.13 -24.39
N LEU A 186 -2.86 13.94 -23.26
CA LEU A 186 -3.36 14.26 -21.92
C LEU A 186 -3.84 15.71 -21.77
N PRO A 187 -3.10 16.76 -22.19
CA PRO A 187 -3.57 18.13 -22.01
C PRO A 187 -4.91 18.41 -22.70
N LYS A 188 -5.07 17.89 -23.92
CA LYS A 188 -6.32 18.02 -24.69
C LYS A 188 -7.47 17.23 -24.07
N VAL A 189 -7.22 15.98 -23.70
CA VAL A 189 -8.23 15.08 -23.13
C VAL A 189 -8.68 15.55 -21.74
N ALA A 190 -7.77 16.08 -20.94
CA ALA A 190 -8.06 16.63 -19.62
C ALA A 190 -9.06 17.79 -19.68
N GLN A 191 -8.90 18.69 -20.66
CA GLN A 191 -9.81 19.81 -20.87
C GLN A 191 -11.16 19.36 -21.45
N GLU A 192 -11.16 18.55 -22.52
CA GLU A 192 -12.38 18.07 -23.18
C GLU A 192 -13.27 17.24 -22.24
N LEU A 193 -12.65 16.46 -21.35
CA LEU A 193 -13.35 15.57 -20.42
C LEU A 193 -13.45 16.15 -19.00
N HIS A 194 -13.09 17.42 -18.77
CA HIS A 194 -13.09 18.08 -17.46
C HIS A 194 -12.56 17.17 -16.33
N ILE A 195 -11.31 16.73 -16.45
CA ILE A 195 -10.66 15.83 -15.50
C ILE A 195 -10.15 16.62 -14.29
N ASP A 196 -10.46 16.15 -13.09
CA ASP A 196 -10.02 16.76 -11.83
C ASP A 196 -8.69 16.19 -11.31
N LEU A 197 -8.39 14.93 -11.65
CA LEU A 197 -7.23 14.20 -11.13
C LEU A 197 -6.76 13.13 -12.12
N VAL A 198 -5.45 13.03 -12.32
CA VAL A 198 -4.80 11.97 -13.08
C VAL A 198 -4.26 10.89 -12.13
N LEU A 199 -4.55 9.63 -12.41
CA LEU A 199 -4.03 8.47 -11.66
C LEU A 199 -3.04 7.68 -12.52
N LEU A 200 -1.78 7.66 -12.09
CA LEU A 200 -0.68 6.95 -12.74
C LEU A 200 -0.69 5.50 -12.26
N ALA A 201 -1.23 4.60 -13.09
CA ALA A 201 -1.27 3.16 -12.85
C ALA A 201 -0.14 2.43 -13.59
N ILE A 202 1.06 3.01 -13.51
CA ILE A 202 2.28 2.57 -14.20
C ILE A 202 3.46 2.47 -13.23
N PRO A 203 3.36 1.67 -12.14
CA PRO A 203 4.36 1.65 -11.06
C PRO A 203 5.74 1.13 -11.48
N SER A 204 5.86 0.54 -12.68
CA SER A 204 7.08 -0.05 -13.24
C SER A 204 7.63 0.72 -14.45
N VAL A 205 7.14 1.93 -14.72
CA VAL A 205 7.61 2.72 -15.86
C VAL A 205 9.01 3.29 -15.59
N ALA A 206 9.80 3.45 -16.66
CA ALA A 206 11.08 4.14 -16.56
C ALA A 206 10.90 5.61 -16.14
N THR A 207 11.84 6.14 -15.38
CA THR A 207 11.74 7.51 -14.83
C THR A 207 11.63 8.59 -15.92
N GLN A 208 12.25 8.39 -17.08
CA GLN A 208 12.16 9.35 -18.20
C GLN A 208 10.71 9.49 -18.69
N ASP A 209 10.00 8.37 -18.81
CA ASP A 209 8.59 8.37 -19.18
C ASP A 209 7.70 8.90 -18.06
N MET A 210 8.02 8.60 -16.80
CA MET A 210 7.31 9.19 -15.66
C MET A 210 7.40 10.72 -15.68
N ARG A 211 8.60 11.29 -15.89
CA ARG A 211 8.80 12.74 -16.03
C ARG A 211 7.99 13.30 -17.18
N ARG A 212 8.09 12.70 -18.36
CA ARG A 212 7.33 13.12 -19.56
C ARG A 212 5.83 13.17 -19.29
N ILE A 213 5.29 12.19 -18.57
CA ILE A 213 3.86 12.14 -18.24
C ILE A 213 3.49 13.19 -17.17
N VAL A 214 4.36 13.43 -16.19
CA VAL A 214 4.18 14.50 -15.21
C VAL A 214 4.20 15.87 -15.88
N ASP A 215 5.12 16.11 -16.82
CA ASP A 215 5.18 17.35 -17.60
C ASP A 215 3.85 17.61 -18.33
N TYR A 216 3.22 16.57 -18.91
CA TYR A 216 1.89 16.70 -19.52
C TYR A 216 0.80 17.02 -18.50
N CYS A 217 0.86 16.45 -17.29
CA CYS A 217 -0.10 16.77 -16.23
C CYS A 217 0.05 18.23 -15.76
N GLU A 218 1.28 18.74 -15.69
CA GLU A 218 1.58 20.12 -15.32
C GLU A 218 1.14 21.11 -16.40
N GLU A 219 1.41 20.81 -17.67
CA GLU A 219 0.88 21.57 -18.82
C GLU A 219 -0.65 21.64 -18.81
N ALA A 220 -1.31 20.53 -18.43
CA ALA A 220 -2.76 20.46 -18.30
C ALA A 220 -3.30 21.15 -17.02
N GLN A 221 -2.44 21.55 -16.08
CA GLN A 221 -2.79 22.06 -14.75
C GLN A 221 -3.73 21.13 -13.95
N VAL A 222 -3.55 19.82 -14.09
CA VAL A 222 -4.37 18.81 -13.38
C VAL A 222 -3.55 18.14 -12.29
N ALA A 223 -4.14 17.97 -11.11
CA ALA A 223 -3.50 17.23 -10.02
C ALA A 223 -3.23 15.78 -10.44
N TYR A 224 -2.17 15.16 -9.92
CA TYR A 224 -1.81 13.79 -10.25
C TYR A 224 -1.39 12.98 -9.02
N ARG A 225 -1.62 11.67 -9.06
CA ARG A 225 -1.21 10.70 -8.02
C ARG A 225 -0.77 9.40 -8.66
N THR A 226 0.12 8.66 -7.99
CA THR A 226 0.64 7.37 -8.47
C THR A 226 0.32 6.23 -7.52
N LEU A 227 0.26 5.02 -8.08
CA LEU A 227 0.32 3.79 -7.28
C LEU A 227 1.73 3.57 -6.73
N PRO A 228 1.86 2.96 -5.55
CA PRO A 228 3.15 2.61 -4.96
C PRO A 228 3.84 1.53 -5.78
N LYS A 229 5.17 1.49 -5.71
CA LYS A 229 5.97 0.45 -6.37
C LYS A 229 5.71 -0.90 -5.74
N VAL A 230 5.95 -1.98 -6.49
CA VAL A 230 5.75 -3.36 -5.99
C VAL A 230 6.61 -3.63 -4.74
N GLN A 231 7.85 -3.10 -4.71
CA GLN A 231 8.75 -3.21 -3.56
C GLN A 231 8.17 -2.54 -2.31
N GLU A 232 7.61 -1.33 -2.42
CA GLU A 232 6.98 -0.62 -1.30
C GLU A 232 5.83 -1.43 -0.66
N ILE A 233 5.11 -2.21 -1.48
CA ILE A 233 4.04 -3.11 -1.03
C ILE A 233 4.61 -4.35 -0.32
N LEU A 234 5.68 -4.94 -0.86
CA LEU A 234 6.34 -6.11 -0.27
C LEU A 234 7.02 -5.77 1.06
N ASP A 235 7.61 -4.58 1.17
CA ASP A 235 8.26 -4.07 2.38
C ASP A 235 7.25 -3.64 3.47
N GLY A 236 5.95 -3.74 3.18
CA GLY A 236 4.86 -3.37 4.09
C GLY A 236 4.73 -1.86 4.33
N THR A 237 5.42 -1.03 3.53
CA THR A 237 5.42 0.43 3.67
C THR A 237 4.18 1.09 3.06
N ALA A 238 3.54 0.44 2.09
CA ALA A 238 2.30 0.92 1.46
C ALA A 238 1.37 -0.24 1.10
N ARG A 239 0.06 0.01 1.02
CA ARG A 239 -0.89 -0.96 0.46
C ARG A 239 -1.00 -0.75 -1.04
N SER A 240 -1.34 -1.80 -1.78
CA SER A 240 -1.57 -1.74 -3.23
C SER A 240 -2.66 -0.74 -3.66
N ARG A 241 -3.46 -0.25 -2.72
CA ARG A 241 -4.57 0.70 -2.92
C ARG A 241 -4.25 2.14 -2.53
N ASP A 242 -3.10 2.39 -1.93
CA ASP A 242 -2.77 3.71 -1.38
C ASP A 242 -2.30 4.63 -2.50
N LEU A 243 -3.13 5.60 -2.88
CA LEU A 243 -2.75 6.63 -3.86
C LEU A 243 -1.86 7.68 -3.20
N ARG A 244 -0.58 7.73 -3.60
CA ARG A 244 0.40 8.69 -3.08
C ARG A 244 0.72 9.80 -4.10
N PRO A 245 1.13 11.00 -3.65
CA PRO A 245 1.76 11.96 -4.55
C PRO A 245 2.99 11.33 -5.22
N VAL A 246 3.30 11.77 -6.43
CA VAL A 246 4.56 11.39 -7.09
C VAL A 246 5.70 11.96 -6.25
N ALA A 247 6.57 11.09 -5.75
CA ALA A 247 7.68 11.50 -4.93
C ALA A 247 8.83 11.99 -5.82
N LEU A 248 9.70 12.85 -5.28
CA LEU A 248 10.90 13.28 -6.01
C LEU A 248 11.75 12.07 -6.44
N ASP A 249 11.79 11.02 -5.62
CA ASP A 249 12.48 9.77 -5.88
C ASP A 249 11.95 9.05 -7.15
N ASP A 250 10.66 9.17 -7.46
CA ASP A 250 10.07 8.63 -8.70
C ASP A 250 10.47 9.43 -9.94
N LEU A 251 10.90 10.68 -9.73
CA LEU A 251 11.37 11.58 -10.76
C LEU A 251 12.89 11.55 -10.88
N LEU A 252 13.63 10.78 -10.10
CA LEU A 252 15.09 10.68 -10.27
C LEU A 252 15.43 9.69 -11.37
N GLY A 253 16.04 10.21 -12.44
CA GLY A 253 16.31 9.52 -13.69
C GLY A 253 17.45 8.50 -13.63
N ARG A 254 17.59 7.75 -12.53
CA ARG A 254 18.58 6.68 -12.41
C ARG A 254 17.91 5.38 -11.99
N ASP A 255 18.32 4.29 -12.61
CA ASP A 255 17.97 2.97 -12.13
C ASP A 255 18.66 2.75 -10.78
N PRO A 256 17.96 2.16 -9.79
CA PRO A 256 18.58 1.77 -8.53
C PRO A 256 19.78 0.86 -8.80
N VAL A 257 20.86 1.04 -8.04
CA VAL A 257 22.05 0.18 -8.17
C VAL A 257 21.64 -1.26 -7.87
N SER A 258 21.97 -2.20 -8.76
CA SER A 258 21.77 -3.62 -8.51
C SER A 258 22.71 -4.08 -7.40
N LEU A 259 22.17 -4.32 -6.21
CA LEU A 259 22.94 -4.70 -5.02
C LEU A 259 22.90 -6.21 -4.83
N ASP A 260 24.03 -6.75 -4.36
CA ASP A 260 24.14 -8.18 -4.05
C ASP A 260 23.59 -8.47 -2.65
N ILE A 261 22.27 -8.60 -2.57
CA ILE A 261 21.56 -8.87 -1.31
C ILE A 261 22.03 -10.19 -0.67
N ALA A 262 22.40 -11.18 -1.48
CA ALA A 262 22.88 -12.46 -0.97
C ALA A 262 24.24 -12.30 -0.26
N LEU A 263 25.15 -11.53 -0.86
CA LEU A 263 26.43 -11.20 -0.23
C LEU A 263 26.24 -10.39 1.05
N ILE A 264 25.36 -9.38 1.05
CA ILE A 264 25.06 -8.56 2.23
C ILE A 264 24.50 -9.43 3.37
N SER A 265 23.52 -10.30 3.07
CA SER A 265 22.91 -11.20 4.05
C SER A 265 23.97 -12.13 4.66
N ASN A 266 24.77 -12.80 3.83
CA ASN A 266 25.79 -13.73 4.30
C ASN A 266 26.83 -13.08 5.23
N GLY A 267 27.11 -11.78 5.06
CA GLY A 267 28.07 -11.06 5.89
C GLY A 267 27.54 -10.58 7.26
N LEU A 268 26.22 -10.39 7.40
CA LEU A 268 25.60 -9.79 8.58
C LEU A 268 24.66 -10.72 9.35
N THR A 269 24.18 -11.81 8.74
CA THR A 269 23.36 -12.82 9.43
C THR A 269 24.12 -13.41 10.63
N GLY A 270 23.44 -13.49 11.78
CA GLY A 270 24.02 -14.01 13.01
C GLY A 270 25.10 -13.13 13.66
N LYS A 271 25.35 -11.92 13.15
CA LYS A 271 26.30 -10.96 13.75
C LYS A 271 25.59 -10.10 14.80
N ARG A 272 26.33 -9.66 15.82
CA ARG A 272 25.89 -8.61 16.77
C ARG A 272 26.27 -7.26 16.16
N VAL A 273 25.29 -6.48 15.74
CA VAL A 273 25.51 -5.25 14.98
C VAL A 273 25.19 -4.03 15.84
N LEU A 274 26.14 -3.11 15.98
CA LEU A 274 25.93 -1.84 16.69
C LEU A 274 25.82 -0.68 15.69
N VAL A 275 24.79 0.13 15.83
CA VAL A 275 24.59 1.34 15.04
C VAL A 275 24.60 2.55 15.96
N THR A 276 25.54 3.47 15.80
CA THR A 276 25.51 4.76 16.51
C THR A 276 24.74 5.81 15.70
N GLY A 277 24.09 6.77 16.35
CA GLY A 277 23.20 7.70 15.66
C GLY A 277 21.99 6.96 15.08
N ALA A 278 21.57 5.88 15.74
CA ALA A 278 20.57 4.93 15.28
C ALA A 278 19.21 5.55 14.98
N GLY A 279 18.88 6.68 15.59
CA GLY A 279 17.62 7.37 15.34
C GLY A 279 17.70 8.48 14.26
N GLY A 280 18.90 8.76 13.75
CA GLY A 280 19.13 9.68 12.63
C GLY A 280 18.69 9.11 11.27
N SER A 281 18.72 9.92 10.20
CA SER A 281 18.20 9.49 8.88
C SER A 281 18.91 8.26 8.31
N ILE A 282 20.25 8.22 8.35
CA ILE A 282 21.02 7.06 7.86
C ILE A 282 21.00 5.93 8.89
N GLY A 283 21.19 6.25 10.17
CA GLY A 283 21.21 5.24 11.23
C GLY A 283 19.91 4.45 11.31
N SER A 284 18.76 5.13 11.25
CA SER A 284 17.45 4.46 11.35
C SER A 284 17.18 3.55 10.15
N GLU A 285 17.56 3.97 8.94
CA GLU A 285 17.42 3.13 7.77
C GLU A 285 18.39 1.94 7.79
N LEU A 286 19.64 2.12 8.24
CA LEU A 286 20.54 1.00 8.49
C LEU A 286 19.93 0.01 9.49
N CYS A 287 19.31 0.49 10.56
CA CYS A 287 18.66 -0.39 11.53
C CYS A 287 17.51 -1.19 10.91
N ARG A 288 16.67 -0.54 10.09
CA ARG A 288 15.55 -1.20 9.37
C ARG A 288 16.04 -2.26 8.39
N GLN A 289 17.15 -2.03 7.70
CA GLN A 289 17.65 -3.00 6.73
C GLN A 289 18.45 -4.11 7.39
N VAL A 290 19.29 -3.78 8.37
CA VAL A 290 20.07 -4.78 9.12
C VAL A 290 19.15 -5.78 9.81
N VAL A 291 18.03 -5.35 10.41
CA VAL A 291 17.10 -6.26 11.09
C VAL A 291 16.49 -7.30 10.15
N GLN A 292 16.31 -6.98 8.87
CA GLN A 292 15.79 -7.91 7.85
C GLN A 292 16.79 -9.01 7.47
N LEU A 293 18.08 -8.84 7.81
CA LEU A 293 19.16 -9.79 7.52
C LEU A 293 19.36 -10.84 8.62
N ASN A 294 18.47 -10.88 9.62
CA ASN A 294 18.52 -11.79 10.77
C ASN A 294 19.88 -11.74 11.54
N PRO A 295 20.27 -10.57 12.08
CA PRO A 295 21.43 -10.47 12.96
C PRO A 295 21.17 -11.25 14.26
N ALA A 296 22.22 -11.62 14.98
CA ALA A 296 22.08 -12.22 16.31
C ALA A 296 21.53 -11.22 17.33
N SER A 297 21.94 -9.95 17.23
CA SER A 297 21.35 -8.84 17.97
C SER A 297 21.61 -7.52 17.27
N LEU A 298 20.75 -6.54 17.52
CA LEU A 298 20.88 -5.17 17.03
C LEU A 298 20.99 -4.22 18.22
N ILE A 299 22.11 -3.50 18.31
CA ILE A 299 22.39 -2.52 19.36
C ILE A 299 22.25 -1.11 18.79
N LEU A 300 21.33 -0.34 19.34
CA LEU A 300 21.04 1.03 18.95
C LEU A 300 21.69 1.98 19.95
N VAL A 301 22.63 2.81 19.51
CA VAL A 301 23.20 3.88 20.34
C VAL A 301 22.78 5.23 19.77
N GLU A 302 22.09 6.05 20.56
CA GLU A 302 21.61 7.36 20.13
C GLU A 302 21.59 8.33 21.31
N GLN A 303 21.94 9.59 21.07
CA GLN A 303 21.98 10.62 22.10
C GLN A 303 20.60 11.27 22.30
N ASN A 304 19.80 11.33 21.24
CA ASN A 304 18.46 11.89 21.30
C ASN A 304 17.43 10.82 21.72
N GLU A 305 16.86 11.00 22.91
CA GLU A 305 15.87 10.09 23.49
C GLU A 305 14.68 9.81 22.55
N TYR A 306 14.08 10.84 21.97
CA TYR A 306 12.92 10.68 21.08
C TYR A 306 13.26 9.87 19.83
N ASN A 307 14.41 10.17 19.20
CA ASN A 307 14.85 9.45 18.02
C ASN A 307 15.14 7.98 18.33
N LEU A 308 15.76 7.69 19.48
CA LEU A 308 16.01 6.33 19.96
C LEU A 308 14.70 5.57 20.20
N TYR A 309 13.79 6.15 20.99
CA TYR A 309 12.48 5.58 21.28
C TYR A 309 11.72 5.23 20.00
N ARG A 310 11.67 6.16 19.04
CA ARG A 310 10.93 5.99 17.79
C ARG A 310 11.45 4.79 16.99
N ILE A 311 12.76 4.67 16.79
CA ILE A 311 13.32 3.57 15.99
C ILE A 311 13.26 2.25 16.74
N ALA A 312 13.49 2.25 18.06
CA ALA A 312 13.40 1.03 18.86
C ALA A 312 11.98 0.47 18.84
N HIS A 313 10.99 1.33 19.12
CA HIS A 313 9.58 0.94 19.09
C HIS A 313 9.12 0.47 17.71
N GLU A 314 9.61 1.11 16.63
CA GLU A 314 9.32 0.67 15.26
C GLU A 314 9.81 -0.76 15.01
N ILE A 315 11.04 -1.07 15.44
CA ILE A 315 11.66 -2.38 15.22
C ILE A 315 11.02 -3.45 16.10
N GLU A 316 10.78 -3.17 17.39
CA GLU A 316 10.13 -4.11 18.32
C GLU A 316 8.75 -4.55 17.84
N ASN A 317 7.96 -3.61 17.29
CA ASN A 317 6.63 -3.91 16.78
C ASN A 317 6.64 -4.76 15.49
N LYS A 318 7.64 -4.56 14.63
CA LYS A 318 7.72 -5.24 13.31
C LYS A 318 8.53 -6.54 13.36
N HIS A 319 9.50 -6.63 14.26
CA HIS A 319 10.46 -7.73 14.37
C HIS A 319 10.64 -8.14 15.84
N PRO A 320 9.60 -8.68 16.50
CA PRO A 320 9.64 -9.00 17.93
C PRO A 320 10.64 -10.11 18.28
N ASP A 321 11.06 -10.93 17.30
CA ASP A 321 11.96 -12.05 17.51
C ASP A 321 13.45 -11.65 17.56
N ILE A 322 13.78 -10.39 17.22
CA ILE A 322 15.16 -9.91 17.18
C ILE A 322 15.56 -9.41 18.57
N ALA A 323 16.73 -9.84 19.05
CA ALA A 323 17.34 -9.28 20.26
C ALA A 323 17.76 -7.82 20.02
N LEU A 324 16.89 -6.89 20.41
CA LEU A 324 17.11 -5.46 20.30
C LEU A 324 17.62 -4.87 21.63
N HIS A 325 18.64 -4.03 21.54
CA HIS A 325 19.20 -3.33 22.70
C HIS A 325 19.28 -1.83 22.42
N ALA A 326 18.35 -1.06 22.98
CA ALA A 326 18.30 0.39 22.84
C ALA A 326 19.08 1.07 23.97
N GLN A 327 20.14 1.80 23.62
CA GLN A 327 20.99 2.53 24.56
C GLN A 327 20.95 4.03 24.28
N LEU A 328 20.46 4.79 25.25
CA LEU A 328 20.65 6.24 25.28
C LEU A 328 22.11 6.54 25.67
N GLY A 329 22.85 7.24 24.82
CA GLY A 329 24.27 7.50 25.06
C GLY A 329 24.92 8.49 24.10
N ASP A 330 25.96 9.17 24.59
CA ASP A 330 26.85 10.02 23.79
C ASP A 330 28.09 9.21 23.38
N VAL A 331 28.42 9.18 22.10
CA VAL A 331 29.64 8.50 21.58
C VAL A 331 30.93 9.12 22.13
N CYS A 332 30.87 10.32 22.69
CA CYS A 332 31.99 10.97 23.38
C CYS A 332 32.17 10.51 24.83
N ASP A 333 31.19 9.82 25.41
CA ASP A 333 31.24 9.29 26.78
C ASP A 333 31.92 7.92 26.79
N GLU A 334 33.25 7.91 26.85
CA GLU A 334 34.04 6.68 26.77
C GLU A 334 33.66 5.62 27.83
N PRO A 335 33.44 5.94 29.11
CA PRO A 335 32.92 4.97 30.08
C PRO A 335 31.60 4.34 29.66
N GLY A 336 30.65 5.14 29.17
CA GLY A 336 29.36 4.66 28.65
C GLY A 336 29.54 3.75 27.44
N VAL A 337 30.36 4.16 26.47
CA VAL A 337 30.68 3.37 25.28
C VAL A 337 31.32 2.03 25.68
N ARG A 338 32.28 2.02 26.61
CA ARG A 338 32.90 0.79 27.13
C ARG A 338 31.89 -0.14 27.79
N SER A 339 30.96 0.42 28.57
CA SER A 339 29.88 -0.36 29.20
C SER A 339 29.05 -1.11 28.16
N VAL A 340 28.64 -0.42 27.10
CA VAL A 340 27.84 -1.01 25.99
C VAL A 340 28.62 -2.12 25.28
N PHE A 341 29.88 -1.87 24.95
CA PHE A 341 30.72 -2.86 24.27
C PHE A 341 30.98 -4.09 25.14
N ASN A 342 31.24 -3.91 26.43
CA ASN A 342 31.44 -5.02 27.35
C ASN A 342 30.16 -5.86 27.56
N GLN A 343 29.00 -5.21 27.54
CA GLN A 343 27.71 -5.89 27.73
C GLN A 343 27.26 -6.66 26.49
N HIS A 344 27.47 -6.09 25.29
CA HIS A 344 26.88 -6.63 24.06
C HIS A 344 27.88 -7.21 23.05
N LEU A 345 29.19 -6.94 23.21
CA LEU A 345 30.29 -7.48 22.40
C LEU A 345 30.01 -7.44 20.88
N PRO A 346 29.80 -6.25 20.28
CA PRO A 346 29.41 -6.14 18.88
C PRO A 346 30.50 -6.68 17.95
N ASN A 347 30.10 -7.42 16.91
CA ASN A 347 30.99 -7.88 15.84
C ASN A 347 31.23 -6.76 14.81
N VAL A 348 30.18 -6.01 14.47
CA VAL A 348 30.21 -4.97 13.43
C VAL A 348 29.66 -3.67 13.98
N VAL A 349 30.35 -2.57 13.72
CA VAL A 349 29.93 -1.23 14.13
C VAL A 349 29.67 -0.36 12.90
N PHE A 350 28.44 0.14 12.75
CA PHE A 350 28.10 1.21 11.80
C PHE A 350 28.05 2.56 12.52
N HIS A 351 29.02 3.41 12.25
CA HIS A 351 29.15 4.71 12.92
C HIS A 351 28.46 5.84 12.14
N ALA A 352 27.16 6.05 12.39
CA ALA A 352 26.35 7.12 11.79
C ALA A 352 26.23 8.40 12.65
N ALA A 353 26.71 8.40 13.90
CA ALA A 353 26.59 9.55 14.80
C ALA A 353 27.51 10.70 14.35
N ALA A 354 26.93 11.81 13.88
CA ALA A 354 27.66 13.01 13.49
C ALA A 354 26.75 14.25 13.45
N TYR A 355 27.33 15.43 13.67
CA TYR A 355 26.71 16.68 13.29
C TYR A 355 27.02 17.00 11.83
N LYS A 356 25.98 17.32 11.05
CA LYS A 356 26.08 17.49 9.59
C LYS A 356 25.71 18.88 9.04
N HIS A 357 25.09 19.74 9.85
CA HIS A 357 24.59 21.04 9.37
C HIS A 357 25.72 22.05 9.19
N VAL A 358 26.15 22.26 7.94
CA VAL A 358 27.28 23.15 7.61
C VAL A 358 27.11 24.56 8.22
N PRO A 359 26.00 25.30 7.98
CA PRO A 359 25.89 26.67 8.51
C PRO A 359 25.97 26.73 10.04
N SER A 360 25.30 25.79 10.71
CA SER A 360 25.29 25.72 12.18
C SER A 360 26.66 25.45 12.78
N LEU A 361 27.49 24.65 12.10
CA LEU A 361 28.80 24.22 12.59
C LEU A 361 29.92 25.21 12.29
N GLN A 362 29.78 26.12 11.31
CA GLN A 362 30.83 27.09 10.99
C GLN A 362 31.23 27.94 12.21
N GLY A 363 30.28 28.30 13.07
CA GLY A 363 30.52 29.02 14.32
C GLY A 363 30.75 28.14 15.56
N GLN A 364 30.65 26.81 15.43
CA GLN A 364 30.64 25.88 16.57
C GLN A 364 31.73 24.80 16.44
N ILE A 365 32.97 25.24 16.17
CA ILE A 365 34.11 24.36 15.90
C ILE A 365 34.34 23.35 17.03
N ARG A 366 34.30 23.78 18.30
CA ARG A 366 34.48 22.90 19.45
C ARG A 366 33.44 21.77 19.49
N ALA A 367 32.18 22.08 19.18
CA ALA A 367 31.12 21.08 19.15
C ALA A 367 31.30 20.11 17.96
N ALA A 368 31.67 20.64 16.78
CA ALA A 368 31.96 19.84 15.60
C ALA A 368 33.12 18.86 15.84
N VAL A 369 34.23 19.33 16.42
CA VAL A 369 35.41 18.50 16.73
C VAL A 369 35.08 17.48 17.81
N ARG A 370 34.43 17.87 18.91
CA ARG A 370 34.06 16.94 19.99
C ARG A 370 33.21 15.79 19.42
N ASN A 371 32.14 16.12 18.71
CA ASN A 371 31.21 15.10 18.24
C ASN A 371 31.76 14.26 17.08
N ASN A 372 32.28 14.89 16.03
CA ASN A 372 32.65 14.19 14.80
C ASN A 372 34.06 13.59 14.85
N VAL A 373 34.96 14.10 15.68
CA VAL A 373 36.37 13.66 15.74
C VAL A 373 36.60 12.85 17.01
N ILE A 374 36.36 13.45 18.19
CA ILE A 374 36.60 12.77 19.47
C ILE A 374 35.63 11.60 19.65
N GLY A 375 34.34 11.79 19.34
CA GLY A 375 33.35 10.70 19.38
C GLY A 375 33.71 9.52 18.47
N THR A 376 34.19 9.80 17.25
CA THR A 376 34.68 8.74 16.36
C THR A 376 35.93 8.06 16.91
N ASP A 377 36.86 8.82 17.49
CA ASP A 377 38.08 8.25 18.10
C ASP A 377 37.77 7.31 19.26
N VAL A 378 36.84 7.69 20.15
CA VAL A 378 36.39 6.87 21.28
C VAL A 378 35.78 5.57 20.76
N MET A 379 34.82 5.66 19.84
CA MET A 379 34.17 4.48 19.24
C MET A 379 35.18 3.56 18.56
N ALA A 380 36.14 4.12 17.81
CA ALA A 380 37.18 3.35 17.14
C ALA A 380 38.13 2.67 18.14
N ARG A 381 38.58 3.38 19.18
CA ARG A 381 39.45 2.82 20.24
C ARG A 381 38.77 1.66 20.95
N VAL A 382 37.53 1.85 21.41
CA VAL A 382 36.81 0.80 22.15
C VAL A 382 36.50 -0.40 21.24
N SER A 383 36.26 -0.17 19.94
CA SER A 383 36.09 -1.27 18.97
C SER A 383 37.35 -2.12 18.81
N CYS A 384 38.54 -1.52 18.82
CA CYS A 384 39.79 -2.26 18.84
C CYS A 384 39.95 -3.11 20.10
N GLU A 385 39.69 -2.52 21.26
CA GLU A 385 39.86 -3.18 22.56
C GLU A 385 38.86 -4.34 22.77
N ALA A 386 37.64 -4.19 22.24
CA ALA A 386 36.60 -5.23 22.28
C ALA A 386 36.79 -6.32 21.22
N GLY A 387 37.74 -6.16 20.28
CA GLY A 387 38.00 -7.12 19.22
C GLY A 387 36.87 -7.21 18.18
N CYS A 388 36.28 -6.07 17.80
CA CYS A 388 35.29 -6.04 16.72
C CYS A 388 35.89 -6.54 15.41
N GLU A 389 35.08 -7.15 14.54
CA GLU A 389 35.56 -7.58 13.23
C GLU A 389 35.68 -6.39 12.27
N LYS A 390 34.65 -5.52 12.25
CA LYS A 390 34.56 -4.39 11.32
C LYS A 390 34.02 -3.13 11.96
N PHE A 391 34.57 -1.99 11.55
CA PHE A 391 34.10 -0.65 11.90
C PHE A 391 33.89 0.17 10.63
N VAL A 392 32.65 0.59 10.39
CA VAL A 392 32.28 1.35 9.19
C VAL A 392 31.96 2.78 9.57
N LEU A 393 32.81 3.71 9.12
CA LEU A 393 32.57 5.15 9.26
C LEU A 393 31.74 5.66 8.09
N ILE A 394 30.58 6.22 8.42
CA ILE A 394 29.73 6.90 7.44
C ILE A 394 30.29 8.31 7.23
N SER A 395 30.77 8.59 6.02
CA SER A 395 31.37 9.87 5.64
C SER A 395 30.55 10.56 4.53
N THR A 396 31.10 11.60 3.92
CA THR A 396 30.40 12.49 2.98
C THR A 396 31.36 13.01 1.93
N ASP A 397 30.83 13.28 0.73
CA ASP A 397 31.49 14.06 -0.33
C ASP A 397 32.19 15.34 0.18
N LYS A 398 31.62 16.00 1.20
CA LYS A 398 32.15 17.24 1.81
C LYS A 398 33.48 17.03 2.56
N ALA A 399 33.90 15.80 2.80
CA ALA A 399 35.20 15.48 3.36
C ALA A 399 36.34 15.52 2.30
N VAL A 400 35.99 15.51 1.01
CA VAL A 400 36.94 15.66 -0.10
C VAL A 400 37.29 17.14 -0.27
N ASN A 401 38.56 17.51 -0.08
CA ASN A 401 39.04 18.89 -0.14
C ASN A 401 38.12 19.87 0.61
N PRO A 402 37.96 19.69 1.93
CA PRO A 402 36.89 20.33 2.68
C PRO A 402 37.05 21.85 2.75
N THR A 403 35.98 22.58 2.40
CA THR A 403 35.87 24.04 2.51
C THR A 403 35.04 24.50 3.71
N SER A 404 34.58 23.57 4.54
CA SER A 404 33.76 23.83 5.74
C SER A 404 34.28 23.08 6.95
N ILE A 405 33.96 23.57 8.16
CA ILE A 405 34.31 22.93 9.42
C ILE A 405 33.70 21.52 9.52
N MET A 406 32.45 21.36 9.07
CA MET A 406 31.80 20.06 9.04
C MET A 406 32.58 19.07 8.16
N GLY A 407 32.91 19.47 6.93
CA GLY A 407 33.73 18.64 6.02
C GLY A 407 35.11 18.33 6.58
N ALA A 408 35.78 19.33 7.16
CA ALA A 408 37.11 19.18 7.75
C ALA A 408 37.11 18.19 8.91
N THR A 409 36.15 18.29 9.83
CA THR A 409 36.02 17.35 10.95
C THR A 409 35.74 15.92 10.50
N LYS A 410 34.91 15.73 9.46
CA LYS A 410 34.71 14.39 8.86
C LYS A 410 35.98 13.87 8.21
N ARG A 411 36.74 14.70 7.51
CA ARG A 411 38.05 14.31 6.95
C ARG A 411 39.05 13.92 8.04
N MET A 412 39.08 14.63 9.16
CA MET A 412 39.91 14.25 10.31
C MET A 412 39.49 12.88 10.88
N ALA A 413 38.19 12.62 10.99
CA ALA A 413 37.67 11.33 11.44
C ALA A 413 38.10 10.16 10.54
N GLU A 414 38.07 10.36 9.22
CA GLU A 414 38.58 9.36 8.25
C GLU A 414 40.07 9.06 8.47
N ILE A 415 40.90 10.10 8.60
CA ILE A 415 42.35 9.94 8.82
C ILE A 415 42.61 9.19 10.13
N LEU A 416 41.84 9.46 11.19
CA LEU A 416 41.98 8.79 12.48
C LEU A 416 41.70 7.30 12.38
N ILE A 417 40.60 6.89 11.75
CA ILE A 417 40.28 5.47 11.65
C ILE A 417 41.23 4.73 10.69
N GLN A 418 41.71 5.39 9.64
CA GLN A 418 42.75 4.84 8.75
C GLN A 418 44.06 4.60 9.52
N ALA A 419 44.48 5.56 10.35
CA ALA A 419 45.65 5.42 11.20
C ALA A 419 45.50 4.29 12.24
N ARG A 420 44.27 4.01 12.69
CA ARG A 420 43.97 2.91 13.62
C ARG A 420 43.97 1.55 12.92
N ASN A 421 43.48 1.47 11.68
CA ASN A 421 43.54 0.24 10.87
C ASN A 421 44.96 -0.32 10.78
N ALA A 422 45.95 0.55 10.62
CA ALA A 422 47.36 0.15 10.54
C ALA A 422 47.93 -0.48 11.84
N LYS A 423 47.18 -0.44 12.95
CA LYS A 423 47.62 -0.87 14.29
C LYS A 423 46.65 -1.85 14.96
N SER A 424 45.67 -2.38 14.22
CA SER A 424 44.60 -3.20 14.77
C SER A 424 44.12 -4.23 13.76
N ASP A 425 43.62 -5.36 14.26
CA ASP A 425 42.98 -6.39 13.42
C ASP A 425 41.54 -6.03 13.03
N VAL A 426 40.98 -4.95 13.58
CA VAL A 426 39.67 -4.43 13.18
C VAL A 426 39.76 -3.82 11.78
N ALA A 427 38.91 -4.28 10.86
CA ALA A 427 38.80 -3.67 9.54
C ALA A 427 38.03 -2.34 9.61
N PHE A 428 38.75 -1.23 9.55
CA PHE A 428 38.17 0.12 9.46
C PHE A 428 37.89 0.48 8.01
N ILE A 429 36.62 0.72 7.70
CA ILE A 429 36.11 1.01 6.37
C ILE A 429 35.46 2.39 6.39
N THR A 430 35.75 3.21 5.39
CA THR A 430 35.06 4.50 5.19
C THR A 430 34.15 4.39 3.97
N VAL A 431 32.93 4.91 4.09
CA VAL A 431 32.00 5.01 2.95
C VAL A 431 31.60 6.47 2.75
N ARG A 432 31.91 7.04 1.59
CA ARG A 432 31.52 8.40 1.21
C ARG A 432 30.33 8.34 0.26
N PHE A 433 29.37 9.23 0.48
CA PHE A 433 28.28 9.46 -0.47
C PHE A 433 27.89 10.93 -0.49
N GLY A 434 27.14 11.29 -1.52
CA GLY A 434 26.61 12.62 -1.75
C GLY A 434 25.40 12.94 -0.86
N ASN A 435 24.48 13.75 -1.39
CA ASN A 435 23.28 14.08 -0.67
C ASN A 435 22.29 12.92 -0.70
N VAL A 436 21.54 12.78 0.39
CA VAL A 436 20.50 11.76 0.52
C VAL A 436 19.15 12.45 0.62
N LEU A 437 18.22 12.03 -0.23
CA LEU A 437 16.88 12.59 -0.37
C LEU A 437 16.07 12.43 0.91
N GLY A 438 15.23 13.41 1.22
CA GLY A 438 14.37 13.36 2.41
C GLY A 438 15.10 13.31 3.75
N SER A 439 16.44 13.41 3.78
CA SER A 439 17.18 13.34 5.04
C SER A 439 16.86 14.55 5.93
N ALA A 440 16.93 14.35 7.25
CA ALA A 440 16.52 15.34 8.25
C ALA A 440 17.27 16.67 8.02
N GLY A 441 16.52 17.77 7.94
CA GLY A 441 17.07 19.10 7.74
C GLY A 441 17.75 19.34 6.38
N SER A 442 17.40 18.53 5.36
CA SER A 442 17.84 18.75 3.98
C SER A 442 16.96 19.75 3.22
N VAL A 443 17.33 20.04 1.98
CA VAL A 443 16.68 21.07 1.15
C VAL A 443 15.25 20.70 0.73
N VAL A 444 14.98 19.42 0.47
CA VAL A 444 13.64 18.99 0.01
C VAL A 444 12.57 19.20 1.09
N PRO A 445 12.75 18.74 2.35
CA PRO A 445 11.81 19.07 3.43
C PRO A 445 11.68 20.57 3.72
N LEU A 446 12.74 21.36 3.46
CA LEU A 446 12.68 22.82 3.58
C LEU A 446 11.77 23.42 2.51
N PHE A 447 11.90 22.97 1.26
CA PHE A 447 11.07 23.44 0.15
C PHE A 447 9.61 23.03 0.33
N GLU A 448 9.34 21.78 0.72
CA GLU A 448 8.00 21.31 1.05
C GLU A 448 7.34 22.18 2.12
N ARG A 449 8.09 22.53 3.18
CA ARG A 449 7.61 23.41 4.24
C ARG A 449 7.34 24.84 3.73
N GLN A 450 8.26 25.42 2.96
CA GLN A 450 8.10 26.77 2.40
C GLN A 450 6.86 26.87 1.51
N ILE A 451 6.63 25.86 0.67
CA ILE A 451 5.45 25.76 -0.19
C ILE A 451 4.18 25.62 0.65
N ALA A 452 4.19 24.74 1.67
CA ALA A 452 3.05 24.54 2.56
C ALA A 452 2.69 25.81 3.37
N GLU A 453 3.69 26.62 3.74
CA GLU A 453 3.51 27.91 4.41
C GLU A 453 3.08 29.04 3.44
N GLY A 454 3.00 28.77 2.12
CA GLY A 454 2.65 29.76 1.10
C GLY A 454 3.76 30.76 0.81
N GLY A 455 5.00 30.48 1.25
CA GLY A 455 6.17 31.33 1.04
C GLY A 455 6.95 31.00 -0.23
N PRO A 456 7.85 31.89 -0.68
CA PRO A 456 8.74 31.60 -1.79
C PRO A 456 9.77 30.52 -1.43
N VAL A 457 10.12 29.70 -2.41
CA VAL A 457 11.20 28.70 -2.28
C VAL A 457 12.56 29.41 -2.30
N THR A 458 13.38 29.17 -1.27
CA THR A 458 14.69 29.85 -1.15
C THR A 458 15.82 29.00 -1.73
N VAL A 459 16.37 29.41 -2.87
CA VAL A 459 17.53 28.76 -3.50
C VAL A 459 18.80 29.52 -3.16
N THR A 460 19.88 28.80 -2.85
CA THR A 460 21.17 29.42 -2.45
C THR A 460 21.89 30.12 -3.61
N HIS A 461 21.90 29.52 -4.79
CA HIS A 461 22.47 30.07 -6.02
C HIS A 461 21.82 29.37 -7.22
N PRO A 462 21.51 30.07 -8.33
CA PRO A 462 20.85 29.46 -9.51
C PRO A 462 21.61 28.27 -10.10
N ASP A 463 22.95 28.33 -10.10
CA ASP A 463 23.80 27.30 -10.69
C ASP A 463 24.21 26.17 -9.72
N VAL A 464 23.63 26.11 -8.52
CA VAL A 464 24.04 25.10 -7.53
C VAL A 464 23.54 23.71 -7.93
N THR A 465 24.47 22.77 -8.08
CA THR A 465 24.15 21.36 -8.39
C THR A 465 24.58 20.44 -7.24
N ARG A 466 23.84 19.34 -7.04
CA ARG A 466 24.12 18.32 -6.02
C ARG A 466 23.81 16.93 -6.56
N PHE A 467 24.63 15.95 -6.18
CA PHE A 467 24.36 14.54 -6.44
C PHE A 467 23.42 14.00 -5.37
N PHE A 468 22.39 13.26 -5.79
CA PHE A 468 21.38 12.70 -4.91
C PHE A 468 21.28 11.18 -5.04
N MET A 469 21.02 10.54 -3.92
CA MET A 469 20.58 9.15 -3.86
C MET A 469 19.49 8.95 -2.81
N THR A 470 18.77 7.83 -2.87
CA THR A 470 17.76 7.49 -1.86
C THR A 470 18.43 7.02 -0.56
N ILE A 471 17.74 7.15 0.58
CA ILE A 471 18.27 6.69 1.88
C ILE A 471 18.48 5.18 1.85
N SER A 472 17.53 4.45 1.26
CA SER A 472 17.58 3.00 1.18
C SER A 472 18.83 2.53 0.44
N GLU A 473 19.10 3.08 -0.74
CA GLU A 473 20.28 2.72 -1.54
C GLU A 473 21.60 3.11 -0.85
N ALA A 474 21.64 4.26 -0.16
CA ALA A 474 22.83 4.65 0.59
C ALA A 474 23.18 3.62 1.66
N CYS A 475 22.17 3.13 2.38
CA CYS A 475 22.35 2.12 3.42
C CYS A 475 22.75 0.76 2.84
N GLN A 476 22.21 0.38 1.69
CA GLN A 476 22.60 -0.85 1.00
C GLN A 476 24.07 -0.81 0.53
N LEU A 477 24.53 0.31 -0.04
CA LEU A 477 25.94 0.49 -0.40
C LEU A 477 26.85 0.48 0.84
N ILE A 478 26.42 1.08 1.95
CA ILE A 478 27.17 1.03 3.23
C ILE A 478 27.33 -0.42 3.71
N MET A 479 26.26 -1.21 3.69
CA MET A 479 26.32 -2.62 4.08
C MET A 479 27.14 -3.45 3.10
N GLN A 480 27.05 -3.20 1.80
CA GLN A 480 27.88 -3.89 0.81
C GLN A 480 29.36 -3.59 1.02
N ALA A 481 29.72 -2.32 1.22
CA ALA A 481 31.09 -1.91 1.55
C ALA A 481 31.56 -2.56 2.86
N CYS A 482 30.68 -2.68 3.86
CA CYS A 482 30.98 -3.41 5.09
C CYS A 482 31.34 -4.86 4.82
N VAL A 483 30.60 -5.58 3.98
CA VAL A 483 30.88 -7.00 3.71
C VAL A 483 32.15 -7.16 2.87
N GLN A 484 32.35 -6.31 1.85
CA GLN A 484 33.46 -6.41 0.92
C GLN A 484 34.79 -5.88 1.46
N GLY A 485 34.76 -4.82 2.28
CA GLY A 485 35.97 -4.17 2.78
C GLY A 485 36.78 -5.06 3.73
N GLN A 486 38.10 -4.97 3.62
CA GLN A 486 39.10 -5.72 4.40
C GLN A 486 39.90 -4.82 5.35
N GLY A 487 39.70 -3.50 5.30
CA GLY A 487 40.35 -2.50 6.13
C GLY A 487 41.13 -1.48 5.28
N SER A 488 41.18 -0.23 5.77
CA SER A 488 41.78 0.95 5.12
C SER A 488 41.06 1.47 3.86
N GLU A 489 40.06 0.78 3.32
CA GLU A 489 39.37 1.25 2.11
C GLU A 489 38.52 2.49 2.37
N THR A 490 38.41 3.32 1.33
CA THR A 490 37.45 4.41 1.25
C THR A 490 36.63 4.21 -0.01
N PHE A 491 35.38 3.80 0.18
CA PHE A 491 34.39 3.62 -0.88
C PHE A 491 33.72 4.94 -1.25
#